data_AF-A0A699TP67-F1
#
_entry.id   AF-A0A699TP67-F1
#
_cell.length_a   1.000
_cell.length_b   1.000
_cell.length_c   1.000
_cell.angle_alpha   90.00
_cell.angle_beta   90.00
_cell.angle_gamma   90.00
#
_symmetry.space_group_name_H-M   'P 1'
#
loop_
_entity.id
_entity.type
_entity.pdbx_description
1 polymer ?
#
loop_
_entity_poly.entity_id
_entity_poly.type
_entity_poly.pdbx_seq_one_letter_code
_entity_poly.pdbx_strand_id
1 'polypeptide(L)'
;VRDEVQRACQSFCCSSPRSPFNALDPCGATPLQLRFLSKLPQMLFTGSRVESEDSSPVKLVLFDTDANKIVSSGPLSSLKIQIVPLDGDFSPDDDEDWSPKDFEAKVIFARDGKRPLVAGDLMVVLKDGVGDLGDVFFTD
;
A
#
# COMPACT_ATOMS: atom_id res chain seq x y z
N VAL A 1 23.29 49.29 -2.41
CA VAL A 1 23.61 47.86 -2.62
C VAL A 1 22.31 47.09 -2.53
N ARG A 2 21.99 46.34 -3.60
CA ARG A 2 20.91 45.35 -3.80
C ARG A 2 19.61 45.87 -4.42
N ASP A 3 19.61 45.83 -5.75
CA ASP A 3 18.47 45.53 -6.60
C ASP A 3 17.99 44.08 -6.38
N GLU A 4 16.67 43.85 -6.41
CA GLU A 4 16.06 42.72 -7.12
C GLU A 4 14.52 42.86 -7.12
N VAL A 5 13.90 42.93 -8.30
CA VAL A 5 12.47 42.64 -8.47
C VAL A 5 12.34 41.44 -9.39
N GLN A 6 11.79 40.40 -8.78
CA GLN A 6 11.60 39.03 -9.19
C GLN A 6 10.87 38.89 -10.53
N ARG A 7 11.49 38.18 -11.47
CA ARG A 7 10.84 37.62 -12.66
C ARG A 7 10.33 36.22 -12.35
N ALA A 8 9.01 36.09 -12.42
CA ALA A 8 8.21 34.95 -12.90
C ALA A 8 8.70 33.50 -12.66
N CYS A 9 7.99 32.81 -11.76
CA CYS A 9 7.62 31.41 -11.96
C CYS A 9 6.09 31.32 -11.84
N GLN A 10 5.39 31.52 -12.96
CA GLN A 10 4.02 31.01 -13.12
C GLN A 10 4.12 29.50 -13.37
N SER A 11 3.15 28.76 -12.83
CA SER A 11 3.03 27.30 -12.84
C SER A 11 3.77 26.57 -11.72
N PHE A 12 3.46 26.94 -10.48
CA PHE A 12 3.53 26.03 -9.34
C PHE A 12 2.42 26.43 -8.38
N CYS A 13 1.20 26.02 -8.67
CA CYS A 13 0.13 26.12 -7.69
C CYS A 13 0.41 25.06 -6.63
N CYS A 14 0.90 25.50 -5.48
CA CYS A 14 0.59 25.01 -4.14
C CYS A 14 1.43 25.79 -3.12
N SER A 15 1.08 27.06 -2.93
CA SER A 15 1.57 27.87 -1.82
C SER A 15 0.58 27.78 -0.65
N SER A 16 0.91 27.02 0.40
CA SER A 16 0.74 27.36 1.83
C SER A 16 0.91 26.13 2.74
N PRO A 17 1.58 26.23 3.91
CA PRO A 17 1.87 25.10 4.77
C PRO A 17 0.75 24.87 5.80
N ARG A 18 -0.01 23.77 5.68
CA ARG A 18 -0.87 23.26 6.76
C ARG A 18 -0.88 21.73 6.77
N SER A 19 -0.59 21.17 7.94
CA SER A 19 -0.70 19.78 8.44
C SER A 19 -0.70 18.62 7.43
N PRO A 20 0.18 17.61 7.59
CA PRO A 20 0.35 16.52 6.61
C PRO A 20 -0.74 15.43 6.65
N PHE A 21 -1.86 15.66 7.33
CA PHE A 21 -2.97 14.72 7.38
C PHE A 21 -4.23 15.46 6.93
N ASN A 22 -4.88 14.94 5.88
CA ASN A 22 -6.11 15.41 5.25
C ASN A 22 -5.95 16.39 4.10
N ALA A 23 -5.43 15.88 2.97
CA ALA A 23 -5.78 16.37 1.63
C ALA A 23 -5.50 15.26 0.60
N LEU A 24 -6.25 14.16 0.68
CA LEU A 24 -6.50 13.33 -0.50
C LEU A 24 -7.79 13.86 -1.11
N ASP A 25 -7.68 14.92 -1.92
CA ASP A 25 -8.64 15.12 -3.01
C ASP A 25 -8.65 13.83 -3.84
N PRO A 26 -9.77 13.41 -4.46
CA PRO A 26 -9.80 12.22 -5.30
C PRO A 26 -8.92 12.49 -6.52
N CYS A 27 -7.65 12.16 -6.38
CA CYS A 27 -6.67 12.18 -7.44
C CYS A 27 -7.16 11.13 -8.44
N GLY A 28 -7.32 11.52 -9.72
CA GLY A 28 -7.68 10.55 -10.76
C GLY A 28 -6.79 9.30 -10.69
N ALA A 29 -7.31 8.17 -11.15
CA ALA A 29 -6.68 6.85 -11.05
C ALA A 29 -5.15 6.96 -11.19
N THR A 30 -4.43 6.72 -10.09
CA THR A 30 -2.97 6.80 -10.13
C THR A 30 -2.46 5.60 -10.91
N PRO A 31 -1.50 5.75 -11.83
CA PRO A 31 -0.93 4.60 -12.55
C PRO A 31 -0.08 3.70 -11.65
N LEU A 32 -0.05 3.95 -10.34
CA LEU A 32 0.74 3.22 -9.37
C LEU A 32 -0.09 2.13 -8.70
N GLN A 33 0.45 0.92 -8.70
CA GLN A 33 -0.17 -0.25 -8.08
C GLN A 33 0.83 -0.98 -7.19
N LEU A 34 0.36 -1.46 -6.03
CA LEU A 34 1.06 -2.50 -5.30
C LEU A 34 0.64 -3.87 -5.85
N ARG A 35 1.61 -4.67 -6.28
CA ARG A 35 1.36 -5.99 -6.86
C ARG A 35 2.15 -7.06 -6.13
N PHE A 36 1.56 -8.25 -6.03
CA PHE A 36 2.31 -9.46 -5.72
C PHE A 36 3.11 -9.88 -6.95
N LEU A 37 4.42 -9.98 -6.81
CA LEU A 37 5.29 -10.51 -7.87
C LEU A 37 5.27 -12.04 -7.87
N SER A 38 5.19 -12.64 -6.68
CA SER A 38 5.04 -14.08 -6.49
C SER A 38 3.56 -14.46 -6.55
N LYS A 39 3.23 -15.59 -7.17
CA LYS A 39 1.86 -16.12 -7.18
C LYS A 39 1.52 -16.70 -5.81
N LEU A 40 0.41 -16.28 -5.24
CA LEU A 40 -0.12 -16.83 -3.98
C LEU A 40 -0.87 -18.15 -4.25
N PRO A 41 -0.82 -19.11 -3.33
CA PRO A 41 -1.62 -20.33 -3.42
C PRO A 41 -3.12 -20.00 -3.33
N GLN A 42 -3.96 -20.86 -3.92
CA GLN A 42 -5.42 -20.68 -3.90
C GLN A 42 -6.02 -20.74 -2.50
N MET A 43 -5.39 -21.51 -1.60
CA MET A 43 -5.84 -21.67 -0.22
C MET A 43 -4.66 -21.40 0.73
N LEU A 44 -4.94 -20.60 1.75
CA LEU A 44 -4.05 -20.37 2.89
C LEU A 44 -4.65 -21.04 4.12
N PHE A 45 -3.82 -21.63 4.95
CA PHE A 45 -4.24 -22.28 6.19
C PHE A 45 -3.87 -21.43 7.40
N THR A 46 -4.74 -21.39 8.41
CA THR A 46 -4.44 -20.73 9.68
C THR A 46 -3.25 -21.39 10.37
N GLY A 47 -2.47 -20.60 11.10
CA GLY A 47 -1.24 -21.04 11.79
C GLY A 47 -0.06 -21.38 10.86
N SER A 48 -0.25 -21.38 9.54
CA SER A 48 0.81 -21.55 8.55
C SER A 48 1.31 -20.20 8.07
N ARG A 49 2.61 -20.13 7.72
CA ARG A 49 3.19 -18.91 7.15
C ARG A 49 2.54 -18.64 5.80
N VAL A 50 2.24 -17.37 5.52
CA VAL A 50 1.84 -16.93 4.18
C VAL A 50 3.09 -16.91 3.30
N GLU A 51 3.10 -17.82 2.33
CA GLU A 51 4.17 -18.04 1.37
C GLU A 51 3.59 -18.18 -0.05
N SER A 52 4.42 -18.00 -1.07
CA SER A 52 3.99 -18.21 -2.46
C SER A 52 3.92 -19.71 -2.81
N GLU A 53 3.36 -20.01 -3.99
CA GLU A 53 3.18 -21.38 -4.49
C GLU A 53 4.49 -22.18 -4.60
N ASP A 54 5.64 -21.51 -4.70
CA ASP A 54 6.99 -22.09 -4.70
C ASP A 54 7.65 -22.15 -3.31
N SER A 55 6.88 -21.94 -2.24
CA SER A 55 7.37 -21.89 -0.85
C SER A 55 8.44 -20.84 -0.59
N SER A 56 8.41 -19.73 -1.36
CA SER A 56 9.28 -18.58 -1.12
C SER A 56 8.52 -17.44 -0.41
N PRO A 57 9.24 -16.46 0.18
CA PRO A 57 8.59 -15.28 0.73
C PRO A 57 7.82 -14.52 -0.35
N VAL A 58 6.61 -14.09 -0.01
CA VAL A 58 5.76 -13.30 -0.92
C VAL A 58 6.44 -11.96 -1.20
N LYS A 59 6.67 -11.66 -2.48
CA LYS A 59 7.26 -10.38 -2.90
C LYS A 59 6.20 -9.39 -3.32
N LEU A 60 6.30 -8.17 -2.82
CA LEU A 60 5.51 -7.00 -3.18
C LEU A 60 6.33 -6.05 -4.03
N VAL A 61 5.71 -5.46 -5.06
CA VAL A 61 6.33 -4.42 -5.88
C VAL A 61 5.42 -3.23 -6.06
N LEU A 62 5.99 -2.03 -6.05
CA LEU A 62 5.36 -0.82 -6.54
C LEU A 62 5.56 -0.73 -8.05
N PHE A 63 4.48 -0.81 -8.81
CA PHE A 63 4.48 -0.89 -10.27
C PHE A 63 3.78 0.33 -10.87
N ASP A 64 4.41 0.93 -11.88
CA ASP A 64 3.84 2.00 -12.70
C ASP A 64 3.26 1.36 -13.97
N THR A 65 1.94 1.47 -14.16
CA THR A 65 1.21 0.88 -15.28
C THR A 65 1.45 1.62 -16.58
N ASP A 66 1.68 2.94 -16.54
CA ASP A 66 1.91 3.75 -17.73
C ASP A 66 3.31 3.48 -18.29
N ALA A 67 4.31 3.44 -17.41
CA ALA A 67 5.68 3.10 -17.77
C ALA A 67 5.95 1.59 -17.86
N ASN A 68 4.97 0.77 -17.46
CA ASN A 68 5.03 -0.69 -17.39
C ASN A 68 6.31 -1.22 -16.70
N LYS A 69 6.66 -0.64 -15.55
CA LYS A 69 7.91 -0.96 -14.83
C LYS A 69 7.76 -0.82 -13.31
N ILE A 70 8.68 -1.44 -12.58
CA ILE A 70 8.81 -1.23 -11.13
C ILE A 70 9.33 0.20 -10.87
N VAL A 71 8.72 0.88 -9.92
CA VAL A 71 9.15 2.21 -9.46
C VAL A 71 10.32 2.05 -8.51
N SER A 72 11.55 2.09 -9.05
CA SER A 72 12.76 1.84 -8.28
C SER A 72 13.39 3.08 -7.63
N SER A 73 12.82 4.26 -7.82
CA SER A 73 13.38 5.51 -7.29
C SER A 73 12.30 6.51 -6.89
N GLY A 74 12.66 7.42 -6.00
CA GLY A 74 11.78 8.48 -5.51
C GLY A 74 11.20 8.18 -4.13
N PRO A 75 10.37 9.07 -3.58
CA PRO A 75 9.85 8.90 -2.21
C PRO A 75 8.98 7.64 -2.07
N LEU A 76 8.24 7.28 -3.12
CA LEU A 76 7.29 6.16 -3.07
C LEU A 76 7.98 4.79 -3.13
N SER A 77 9.17 4.69 -3.73
CA SER A 77 9.92 3.43 -3.83
C SER A 77 10.47 2.93 -2.48
N SER A 78 10.34 3.74 -1.43
CA SER A 78 10.80 3.44 -0.07
C SER A 78 9.67 3.50 0.97
N LEU A 79 8.42 3.37 0.53
CA LEU A 79 7.26 3.42 1.41
C LEU A 79 7.21 2.27 2.41
N LYS A 80 6.64 2.56 3.57
CA LYS A 80 6.28 1.56 4.57
C LYS A 80 4.82 1.14 4.34
N ILE A 81 4.62 -0.15 4.11
CA ILE A 81 3.34 -0.79 3.88
C ILE A 81 2.92 -1.53 5.16
N GLN A 82 1.64 -1.42 5.51
CA GLN A 82 1.03 -2.20 6.58
C GLN A 82 0.07 -3.23 5.99
N ILE A 83 0.16 -4.46 6.49
CA ILE A 83 -0.76 -5.55 6.16
C ILE A 83 -1.88 -5.56 7.20
N VAL A 84 -3.12 -5.53 6.73
CA VAL A 84 -4.32 -5.53 7.56
C VAL A 84 -5.32 -6.57 7.03
N PRO A 85 -6.08 -7.24 7.92
CA PRO A 85 -7.21 -8.07 7.50
C PRO A 85 -8.41 -7.20 7.13
N LEU A 86 -9.12 -7.63 6.10
CA LEU A 86 -10.31 -6.99 5.57
C LEU A 86 -11.50 -7.96 5.64
N ASP A 87 -12.73 -7.45 5.79
CA ASP A 87 -13.96 -8.25 5.79
C ASP A 87 -14.30 -8.83 4.41
N GLY A 88 -14.04 -10.13 4.18
CA GLY A 88 -14.04 -10.80 2.87
C GLY A 88 -15.33 -10.77 2.03
N ASP A 89 -16.38 -10.11 2.47
CA ASP A 89 -17.55 -9.76 1.65
C ASP A 89 -17.23 -8.54 0.75
N PHE A 90 -16.30 -8.77 -0.18
CA PHE A 90 -15.95 -7.85 -1.27
C PHE A 90 -16.30 -8.54 -2.58
N SER A 91 -17.07 -7.87 -3.43
CA SER A 91 -17.35 -8.44 -4.74
C SER A 91 -16.07 -8.38 -5.59
N PRO A 92 -15.66 -9.45 -6.29
CA PRO A 92 -14.59 -9.35 -7.28
C PRO A 92 -14.95 -8.41 -8.44
N ASP A 93 -16.24 -8.09 -8.58
CA ASP A 93 -16.78 -7.10 -9.53
C ASP A 93 -16.92 -5.69 -8.90
N ASP A 94 -16.54 -5.48 -7.63
CA ASP A 94 -16.35 -4.15 -7.05
C ASP A 94 -15.04 -3.58 -7.62
N ASP A 95 -15.05 -3.24 -8.92
CA ASP A 95 -14.07 -2.36 -9.56
C ASP A 95 -14.19 -0.91 -9.03
N GLU A 96 -14.71 -0.72 -7.81
CA GLU A 96 -14.80 0.58 -7.17
C GLU A 96 -13.44 0.90 -6.54
N ASP A 97 -12.82 1.97 -7.06
CA ASP A 97 -11.75 2.67 -6.38
C ASP A 97 -12.24 3.10 -4.99
N TRP A 98 -11.99 2.29 -3.97
CA TRP A 98 -12.39 2.61 -2.60
C TRP A 98 -11.75 3.90 -2.16
N SER A 99 -12.56 4.79 -1.57
CA SER A 99 -11.98 5.92 -0.87
C SER A 99 -11.17 5.41 0.34
N PRO A 100 -10.21 6.17 0.86
CA PRO A 100 -9.49 5.80 2.07
C PRO A 100 -10.42 5.44 3.24
N LYS A 101 -11.58 6.09 3.34
CA LYS A 101 -12.58 5.82 4.38
C LYS A 101 -13.29 4.48 4.17
N ASP A 102 -13.59 4.12 2.93
CA ASP A 102 -14.27 2.86 2.61
C ASP A 102 -13.33 1.68 2.89
N PHE A 103 -12.05 1.82 2.50
CA PHE A 103 -11.02 0.85 2.85
C PHE A 103 -10.88 0.70 4.37
N GLU A 104 -10.76 1.81 5.11
CA GLU A 104 -10.58 1.80 6.57
C GLU A 104 -11.80 1.20 7.30
N ALA A 105 -13.02 1.46 6.81
CA ALA A 105 -14.24 0.88 7.34
C ALA A 105 -14.33 -0.64 7.17
N LYS A 106 -13.60 -1.19 6.20
CA LYS A 106 -13.54 -2.62 5.88
C LYS A 106 -12.42 -3.36 6.61
N VAL A 107 -11.52 -2.64 7.29
CA VAL A 107 -10.50 -3.24 8.16
C VAL A 107 -11.17 -3.84 9.39
N ILE A 108 -10.94 -5.14 9.60
CA ILE A 108 -11.47 -5.87 10.75
C ILE A 108 -10.40 -6.06 11.81
N PHE A 109 -10.83 -6.05 13.06
CA PHE A 109 -9.95 -6.26 14.20
C PHE A 109 -10.38 -7.50 14.98
N ALA A 110 -9.47 -8.03 15.79
CA ALA A 110 -9.82 -9.12 16.69
C ALA A 110 -10.94 -8.71 17.65
N ARG A 111 -11.82 -9.66 17.94
CA ARG A 111 -12.85 -9.50 18.97
C ARG A 111 -12.20 -9.46 20.35
N ASP A 112 -12.82 -8.76 21.29
CA ASP A 112 -12.34 -8.69 22.67
C ASP A 112 -12.07 -10.07 23.25
N GLY A 113 -10.84 -10.26 23.75
CA GLY A 113 -10.39 -11.53 24.33
C GLY A 113 -10.02 -12.63 23.32
N LYS A 114 -9.99 -12.35 22.01
CA LYS A 114 -9.53 -13.27 20.97
C LYS A 114 -8.15 -12.92 20.44
N ARG A 115 -7.54 -13.84 19.69
CA ARG A 115 -6.24 -13.64 19.04
C ARG A 115 -6.38 -12.68 17.84
N PRO A 116 -5.32 -11.91 17.49
CA PRO A 116 -5.29 -11.09 16.26
C PRO A 116 -5.50 -11.95 15.02
N LEU A 117 -6.46 -11.60 14.15
CA LEU A 117 -6.78 -12.37 12.93
C LEU A 117 -5.58 -12.61 12.01
N VAL A 118 -4.65 -11.66 12.01
CA VAL A 118 -3.36 -11.78 11.33
C VAL A 118 -2.27 -11.38 12.32
N ALA A 119 -1.18 -12.15 12.35
CA ALA A 119 -0.07 -11.97 13.27
C ALA A 119 1.28 -12.09 12.55
N GLY A 120 2.34 -11.60 13.23
CA GLY A 120 3.71 -11.64 12.75
C GLY A 120 4.19 -10.31 12.16
N ASP A 121 4.97 -10.36 11.08
CA ASP A 121 5.62 -9.21 10.46
C ASP A 121 4.67 -8.45 9.52
N LEU A 122 3.76 -7.67 10.10
CA LEU A 122 2.72 -6.95 9.34
C LEU A 122 3.20 -5.63 8.72
N MET A 123 4.48 -5.29 8.84
CA MET A 123 5.05 -4.07 8.27
C MET A 123 6.13 -4.42 7.26
N VAL A 124 5.96 -3.97 6.02
CA VAL A 124 6.94 -4.15 4.95
C VAL A 124 7.50 -2.79 4.57
N VAL A 125 8.82 -2.68 4.45
CA VAL A 125 9.46 -1.46 3.93
C VAL A 125 9.91 -1.77 2.51
N LEU A 126 9.42 -0.99 1.55
CA LEU A 126 9.92 -1.07 0.18
C LEU A 126 11.37 -0.58 0.13
N LYS A 127 12.17 -1.24 -0.69
CA LYS A 127 13.51 -0.81 -1.07
C LYS A 127 13.60 -0.90 -2.58
N ASP A 128 13.86 0.24 -3.22
CA ASP A 128 13.89 0.36 -4.68
C ASP A 128 12.60 -0.21 -5.32
N GLY A 129 11.46 0.06 -4.66
CA GLY A 129 10.13 -0.36 -5.10
C GLY A 129 9.76 -1.81 -4.79
N VAL A 130 10.62 -2.57 -4.11
CA VAL A 130 10.43 -4.00 -3.82
C VAL A 130 10.42 -4.24 -2.32
N GLY A 131 9.50 -5.06 -1.83
CA GLY A 131 9.43 -5.47 -0.43
C GLY A 131 9.15 -6.97 -0.31
N ASP A 132 9.85 -7.63 0.61
CA ASP A 132 9.60 -9.03 0.93
C ASP A 132 8.68 -9.09 2.15
N LEU A 133 7.61 -9.89 2.05
CA LEU A 133 6.74 -10.17 3.17
C LEU A 133 7.47 -11.07 4.17
N GLY A 134 7.48 -10.65 5.44
CA GLY A 134 8.08 -11.40 6.54
C GLY A 134 7.26 -12.62 6.93
N ASP A 135 7.34 -13.00 8.20
CA ASP A 135 6.55 -14.10 8.74
C ASP A 135 5.13 -13.59 9.06
N VAL A 136 4.17 -13.84 8.17
CA VAL A 136 2.75 -13.46 8.36
C VAL A 136 1.90 -14.72 8.50
N PHE A 137 0.95 -14.72 9.44
CA PHE A 137 0.09 -15.86 9.74
C PHE A 137 -1.35 -15.41 9.95
N PHE A 138 -2.31 -16.14 9.40
CA PHE A 138 -3.72 -16.03 9.80
C PHE A 138 -3.96 -16.84 11.08
N THR A 139 -4.82 -16.36 11.97
CA THR A 139 -5.20 -17.06 13.21
C THR A 139 -6.69 -17.42 13.22
N ASP A 140 -7.03 -18.42 14.05
CA ASP A 140 -8.40 -18.82 14.40
C ASP A 140 -8.92 -18.09 15.67
#